data_AF-A0A510UHZ7-F1
#
_entry.id   AF-A0A510UHZ7-F1
#
_cell.length_a   1.000
_cell.length_b   1.000
_cell.length_c   1.000
_cell.angle_alpha   90.00
_cell.angle_beta   90.00
_cell.angle_gamma   90.00
#
_symmetry.space_group_name_H-M   'P 1'
#
loop_
_entity.id
_entity.type
_entity.pdbx_description
1 polymer ?
#
loop_
_entity_poly.entity_id
_entity_poly.type
_entity_poly.pdbx_seq_one_letter_code
_entity_poly.pdbx_strand_id
1 'polypeptide(L)'
;MRKLYVIGNGFDLWHDLPTSYREFYEFAQSTLDELGNYYQFELQNHEPWHDFENALGAFDSDGFFDFHNEVDITSDHFRPRDIYGLEDEITEQTDIHVSTVKETFTGWVNQIDISHVERKMTFPEDAKFITFNYTSTLQFIYGIDNDRVFHIHGRAETHDELIFGHGEAIVEPPELDEDGESTRDMFSDAQSGARYPLYALKKPVDDVIEQHESYFTQLSDIEEVIIIGHSLNTIDQPYFCRIAQRAVGANWKVCCYSEDQEESYTQSLVDCGIDRDRIEIIKYSDL
;
A
#
# COMPACT_ATOMS: atom_id res chain seq x y z
N MET A 1 -17.29 24.65 -11.91
CA MET A 1 -16.68 23.39 -12.39
C MET A 1 -16.41 22.57 -11.15
N ARG A 2 -16.98 21.36 -11.06
CA ARG A 2 -16.78 20.51 -9.88
C ARG A 2 -15.42 19.83 -9.98
N LYS A 3 -14.61 20.00 -8.94
CA LYS A 3 -13.23 19.53 -8.89
C LYS A 3 -13.08 18.39 -7.91
N LEU A 4 -12.34 17.37 -8.31
CA LEU A 4 -11.85 16.31 -7.43
C LEU A 4 -10.35 16.49 -7.23
N TYR A 5 -9.91 16.58 -5.98
CA TYR A 5 -8.49 16.52 -5.63
C TYR A 5 -8.13 15.12 -5.18
N VAL A 6 -7.12 14.52 -5.80
CA VAL A 6 -6.53 13.26 -5.36
C VAL A 6 -5.19 13.57 -4.72
N ILE A 7 -5.10 13.36 -3.42
CA ILE A 7 -3.96 13.77 -2.59
C ILE A 7 -3.14 12.53 -2.23
N GLY A 8 -1.85 12.57 -2.56
CA GLY A 8 -0.86 11.55 -2.20
C GLY A 8 0.24 12.09 -1.29
N ASN A 9 1.16 11.20 -0.89
CA ASN A 9 2.11 11.46 0.19
C ASN A 9 3.02 12.67 -0.08
N GLY A 10 3.33 12.94 -1.35
CA GLY A 10 4.04 14.14 -1.78
C GLY A 10 3.39 15.45 -1.35
N PHE A 11 2.09 15.47 -1.06
CA PHE A 11 1.42 16.64 -0.48
C PHE A 11 1.85 16.88 0.97
N ASP A 12 1.93 15.83 1.79
CA ASP A 12 2.41 15.94 3.17
C ASP A 12 3.90 16.29 3.19
N LEU A 13 4.70 15.66 2.32
CA LEU A 13 6.12 16.02 2.12
C LEU A 13 6.29 17.47 1.67
N TRP A 14 5.44 17.95 0.77
CA TRP A 14 5.44 19.36 0.37
C TRP A 14 5.07 20.28 1.52
N HIS A 15 4.38 19.79 2.55
CA HIS A 15 4.08 20.49 3.81
C HIS A 15 5.13 20.28 4.91
N ASP A 16 6.30 19.73 4.53
CA ASP A 16 7.43 19.48 5.43
C ASP A 16 7.11 18.45 6.55
N LEU A 17 6.10 17.59 6.34
CA LEU A 17 5.78 16.49 7.24
C LEU A 17 6.73 15.29 7.01
N PRO A 18 7.23 14.65 8.08
CA PRO A 18 8.15 13.50 8.00
C PRO A 18 7.40 12.21 7.65
N THR A 19 6.87 12.16 6.42
CA THR A 19 5.94 11.12 5.94
C THR A 19 6.56 10.22 4.87
N SER A 20 7.86 10.34 4.56
CA SER A 20 8.48 9.42 3.60
C SER A 20 8.83 8.10 4.28
N TYR A 21 8.96 7.04 3.47
CA TYR A 21 9.41 5.75 3.99
C TYR A 21 10.83 5.78 4.55
N ARG A 22 11.64 6.80 4.25
CA ARG A 22 12.92 7.01 4.95
C ARG A 22 12.70 7.33 6.42
N GLU A 23 11.81 8.28 6.70
CA GLU A 23 11.51 8.66 8.08
C GLU A 23 10.78 7.52 8.81
N PHE A 24 10.01 6.69 8.10
CA PHE A 24 9.48 5.44 8.65
C PHE A 24 10.61 4.48 9.05
N TYR A 25 11.56 4.24 8.15
CA TYR A 25 12.70 3.38 8.44
C TYR A 25 13.55 3.91 9.60
N GLU A 26 13.82 5.21 9.66
CA GLU A 26 14.54 5.81 10.79
C GLU A 26 13.80 5.62 12.12
N PHE A 27 12.47 5.70 12.13
CA PHE A 27 11.66 5.43 13.32
C PHE A 27 11.70 3.95 13.73
N ALA A 28 11.64 3.04 12.76
CA ALA A 28 11.44 1.62 12.97
C ALA A 28 12.71 0.77 12.76
N GLN A 29 13.89 1.40 12.67
CA GLN A 29 15.13 0.77 12.19
C GLN A 29 15.41 -0.59 12.85
N SER A 30 15.43 -0.64 14.19
CA SER A 30 15.73 -1.89 14.89
C SER A 30 14.76 -3.02 14.56
N THR A 31 13.47 -2.68 14.40
CA THR A 31 12.41 -3.64 14.10
C THR A 31 12.47 -4.07 12.63
N LEU A 32 12.64 -3.13 11.70
CA LEU A 32 12.72 -3.43 10.27
C LEU A 32 14.01 -4.18 9.90
N ASP A 33 15.11 -3.94 10.60
CA ASP A 33 16.36 -4.69 10.44
C ASP A 33 16.19 -6.15 10.88
N GLU A 34 15.46 -6.40 11.97
CA GLU A 34 15.14 -7.75 12.43
C GLU A 34 14.21 -8.47 11.45
N LEU A 35 13.14 -7.81 11.03
CA LEU A 35 12.19 -8.34 10.05
C LEU A 35 12.85 -8.59 8.69
N GLY A 36 13.84 -7.77 8.32
CA GLY A 36 14.55 -7.85 7.05
C GLY A 36 15.23 -9.21 6.78
N ASN A 37 15.47 -10.02 7.82
CA ASN A 37 16.00 -11.38 7.65
C ASN A 37 15.04 -12.32 6.93
N TYR A 38 13.74 -12.01 6.89
CA TYR A 38 12.71 -12.80 6.22
C TYR A 38 12.35 -12.28 4.83
N TYR A 39 13.14 -11.36 4.27
CA TYR A 39 12.89 -10.78 2.95
C TYR A 39 14.07 -10.99 2.00
N GLN A 40 13.78 -11.27 0.75
CA GLN A 40 14.77 -11.36 -0.32
C GLN A 40 15.04 -9.97 -0.91
N PHE A 41 15.91 -9.21 -0.27
CA PHE A 41 16.36 -7.93 -0.83
C PHE A 41 17.39 -8.15 -1.94
N GLU A 42 17.23 -7.45 -3.07
CA GLU A 42 18.29 -7.39 -4.07
C GLU A 42 19.55 -6.75 -3.47
N LEU A 43 20.70 -7.42 -3.63
CA LEU A 43 22.01 -6.96 -3.11
C LEU A 43 22.44 -5.55 -3.57
N GLN A 44 21.76 -4.99 -4.58
CA GLN A 44 22.03 -3.66 -5.14
C GLN A 44 21.23 -2.55 -4.45
N ASN A 45 20.17 -2.88 -3.70
CA ASN A 45 19.36 -1.90 -3.00
C ASN A 45 20.00 -1.58 -1.66
N HIS A 46 20.59 -0.39 -1.55
CA HIS A 46 21.24 0.04 -0.32
C HIS A 46 20.25 0.25 0.84
N GLU A 47 18.97 0.49 0.55
CA GLU A 47 17.94 0.80 1.55
C GLU A 47 16.57 0.28 1.06
N PRO A 48 16.29 -1.03 1.16
CA PRO A 48 15.11 -1.66 0.57
C PRO A 48 13.78 -1.14 1.13
N TRP A 49 13.77 -0.72 2.39
CA TRP A 49 12.59 -0.19 3.07
C TRP A 49 12.11 1.19 2.56
N HIS A 50 12.90 1.87 1.72
CA HIS A 50 12.46 3.08 1.04
C HIS A 50 11.30 2.85 0.06
N ASP A 51 11.15 1.62 -0.40
CA ASP A 51 10.04 1.18 -1.22
C ASP A 51 9.20 0.15 -0.45
N PHE A 52 8.74 0.58 0.73
CA PHE A 52 8.16 -0.29 1.75
C PHE A 52 7.08 -1.24 1.22
N GLU A 53 6.11 -0.75 0.44
CA GLU A 53 5.05 -1.60 -0.11
C GLU A 53 5.58 -2.68 -1.07
N ASN A 54 6.57 -2.37 -1.91
CA ASN A 54 7.19 -3.39 -2.78
C ASN A 54 8.08 -4.35 -1.98
N ALA A 55 8.79 -3.84 -0.95
CA ALA A 55 9.60 -4.65 -0.05
C ALA A 55 8.75 -5.72 0.66
N LEU A 56 7.51 -5.40 1.07
CA LEU A 56 6.59 -6.36 1.66
C LEU A 56 6.24 -7.52 0.70
N GLY A 57 6.22 -7.26 -0.61
CA GLY A 57 5.99 -8.28 -1.63
C GLY A 57 7.17 -9.24 -1.84
N ALA A 58 8.36 -8.88 -1.36
CA ALA A 58 9.58 -9.69 -1.43
C ALA A 58 9.77 -10.62 -0.21
N PHE A 59 8.70 -10.86 0.57
CA PHE A 59 8.75 -11.75 1.72
C PHE A 59 9.08 -13.18 1.28
N ASP A 60 10.11 -13.75 1.90
CA ASP A 60 10.64 -15.07 1.60
C ASP A 60 9.94 -16.14 2.44
N SER A 61 8.78 -16.60 1.99
CA SER A 61 8.03 -17.63 2.70
C SER A 61 8.81 -18.94 2.84
N ASP A 62 9.64 -19.27 1.86
CA ASP A 62 10.42 -20.51 1.85
C ASP A 62 11.58 -20.41 2.85
N GLY A 63 12.31 -19.30 2.82
CA GLY A 63 13.35 -19.00 3.82
C GLY A 63 12.80 -18.90 5.24
N PHE A 64 11.60 -18.34 5.41
CA PHE A 64 10.90 -18.30 6.70
C PHE A 64 10.57 -19.70 7.19
N PHE A 65 9.97 -20.54 6.34
CA PHE A 65 9.66 -21.92 6.67
C PHE A 65 10.93 -22.71 7.05
N ASP A 66 11.99 -22.62 6.23
CA ASP A 66 13.25 -23.32 6.47
C ASP A 66 13.94 -22.88 7.76
N PHE A 67 13.83 -21.60 8.13
CA PHE A 67 14.38 -21.07 9.37
C PHE A 67 13.70 -21.65 10.61
N HIS A 68 12.38 -21.82 10.57
CA HIS A 68 11.59 -22.34 11.69
C HIS A 68 11.44 -23.86 11.70
N ASN A 69 11.73 -24.55 10.59
CA ASN A 69 11.61 -26.00 10.50
C ASN A 69 12.80 -26.74 11.12
N GLU A 70 12.64 -27.16 12.38
CA GLU A 70 13.63 -28.00 13.09
C GLU A 70 13.31 -29.51 13.03
N VAL A 71 12.33 -29.95 12.22
CA VAL A 71 11.85 -31.34 12.24
C VAL A 71 12.80 -32.30 11.51
N ASP A 72 13.45 -33.18 12.27
CA ASP A 72 14.24 -34.29 11.71
C ASP A 72 13.36 -35.54 11.45
N ILE A 73 12.89 -35.66 10.21
CA ILE A 73 12.08 -36.81 9.76
C ILE A 73 12.86 -38.13 9.72
N THR A 74 14.19 -38.10 9.79
CA THR A 74 15.03 -39.30 9.77
C THR A 74 15.29 -39.88 11.17
N SER A 75 14.90 -39.16 12.20
CA SER A 75 15.07 -39.55 13.60
C SER A 75 14.13 -40.68 14.01
N ASP A 76 14.64 -41.69 14.74
CA ASP A 76 13.83 -42.74 15.36
C ASP A 76 12.80 -42.18 16.39
N HIS A 77 13.03 -40.95 16.86
CA HIS A 77 12.14 -40.24 17.76
C HIS A 77 11.04 -39.44 17.06
N PHE A 78 11.08 -39.31 15.73
CA PHE A 78 10.07 -38.59 14.95
C PHE A 78 8.67 -39.15 15.21
N ARG A 79 7.72 -38.24 15.43
CA ARG A 79 6.30 -38.55 15.59
C ARG A 79 5.49 -37.61 14.69
N PRO A 80 4.33 -38.06 14.16
CA PRO A 80 3.45 -37.17 13.39
C PRO A 80 3.04 -35.89 14.11
N ARG A 81 3.02 -35.88 15.45
CA ARG A 81 2.75 -34.67 16.25
C ARG A 81 3.80 -33.57 16.10
N ASP A 82 5.02 -33.93 15.71
CA ASP A 82 6.11 -32.97 15.55
C ASP A 82 5.84 -32.09 14.32
N ILE A 83 5.09 -32.60 13.34
CA ILE A 83 4.59 -31.83 12.19
C ILE A 83 3.47 -30.87 12.59
N TYR A 84 2.48 -31.33 13.35
CA TYR A 84 1.44 -30.43 13.88
C TYR A 84 2.04 -29.33 14.78
N GLY A 85 3.10 -29.66 15.55
CA GLY A 85 3.83 -28.67 16.33
C GLY A 85 4.49 -27.59 15.46
N LEU A 86 5.09 -27.99 14.33
CA LEU A 86 5.64 -27.05 13.35
C LEU A 86 4.54 -26.19 12.70
N GLU A 87 3.40 -26.76 12.34
CA GLU A 87 2.26 -26.01 11.79
C GLU A 87 1.77 -24.92 12.76
N ASP A 88 1.63 -25.27 14.05
CA ASP A 88 1.27 -24.32 15.12
C ASP A 88 2.33 -23.22 15.27
N GLU A 89 3.62 -23.58 15.27
CA GLU A 89 4.73 -22.63 15.39
C GLU A 89 4.78 -21.66 14.20
N ILE A 90 4.69 -22.15 12.96
CA ILE A 90 4.66 -21.30 11.77
C ILE A 90 3.48 -20.33 11.82
N THR A 91 2.31 -20.80 12.23
CA THR A 91 1.12 -19.95 12.37
C THR A 91 1.39 -18.82 13.39
N GLU A 92 1.92 -19.15 14.57
CA GLU A 92 2.24 -18.16 15.60
C GLU A 92 3.28 -17.15 15.12
N GLN A 93 4.37 -17.60 14.48
CA GLN A 93 5.46 -16.73 14.04
C GLN A 93 5.04 -15.82 12.89
N THR A 94 4.24 -16.31 11.95
CA THR A 94 3.71 -15.48 10.86
C THR A 94 2.70 -14.44 11.35
N ASP A 95 1.86 -14.79 12.34
CA ASP A 95 0.96 -13.83 13.00
C ASP A 95 1.75 -12.72 13.70
N ILE A 96 2.81 -13.08 14.45
CA ILE A 96 3.72 -12.11 15.10
C ILE A 96 4.38 -11.19 14.08
N HIS A 97 4.85 -11.75 12.95
CA HIS A 97 5.48 -10.96 11.89
C HIS A 97 4.50 -9.91 11.33
N VAL A 98 3.29 -10.34 10.96
CA VAL A 98 2.25 -9.46 10.40
C VAL A 98 1.83 -8.40 11.42
N SER A 99 1.59 -8.78 12.69
CA SER A 99 1.20 -7.83 13.72
C SER A 99 2.30 -6.81 13.98
N THR A 100 3.56 -7.23 14.01
CA THR A 100 4.72 -6.34 14.20
C THR A 100 4.77 -5.30 13.08
N VAL A 101 4.67 -5.72 11.81
CA VAL A 101 4.65 -4.79 10.67
C VAL A 101 3.50 -3.78 10.80
N LYS A 102 2.28 -4.24 11.10
CA LYS A 102 1.09 -3.39 11.24
C LYS A 102 1.19 -2.41 12.40
N GLU A 103 1.60 -2.88 13.57
CA GLU A 103 1.74 -2.06 14.77
C GLU A 103 2.86 -1.03 14.63
N THR A 104 4.01 -1.42 14.04
CA THR A 104 5.13 -0.51 13.80
C THR A 104 4.75 0.58 12.81
N PHE A 105 4.08 0.24 11.70
CA PHE A 105 3.60 1.23 10.74
C PHE A 105 2.56 2.16 11.35
N THR A 106 1.56 1.61 12.05
CA THR A 106 0.51 2.39 12.70
C THR A 106 1.07 3.30 13.79
N GLY A 107 2.02 2.81 14.59
CA GLY A 107 2.72 3.58 15.61
C GLY A 107 3.50 4.76 15.02
N TRP A 108 4.16 4.56 13.88
CA TRP A 108 4.86 5.62 13.16
C TRP A 108 3.88 6.70 12.70
N VAL A 109 2.81 6.34 11.98
CA VAL A 109 1.86 7.32 11.46
C VAL A 109 1.19 8.12 12.58
N ASN A 110 0.84 7.46 13.69
CA ASN A 110 0.20 8.11 14.84
C ASN A 110 1.09 9.15 15.55
N GLN A 111 2.41 9.10 15.38
CA GLN A 111 3.31 10.07 16.01
C GLN A 111 3.47 11.37 15.20
N ILE A 112 2.99 11.38 13.94
CA ILE A 112 3.23 12.49 13.02
C ILE A 112 2.46 13.72 13.49
N ASP A 113 3.21 14.74 13.92
CA ASP A 113 2.64 15.99 14.40
C ASP A 113 2.38 16.96 13.25
N ILE A 114 1.11 17.23 13.00
CA ILE A 114 0.66 18.18 11.97
C ILE A 114 0.43 19.60 12.50
N SER A 115 0.62 19.84 13.80
CA SER A 115 0.26 21.11 14.45
C SER A 115 1.10 22.32 14.00
N HIS A 116 2.30 22.07 13.47
CA HIS A 116 3.24 23.08 13.02
C HIS A 116 3.18 23.38 11.52
N VAL A 117 2.30 22.69 10.77
CA VAL A 117 2.22 22.81 9.32
C VAL A 117 1.57 24.13 8.92
N GLU A 118 2.17 24.82 7.94
CA GLU A 118 1.61 26.04 7.35
C GLU A 118 0.86 25.73 6.06
N ARG A 119 -0.26 26.42 5.84
CA ARG A 119 -1.04 26.31 4.61
C ARG A 119 -0.25 26.89 3.43
N LYS A 120 0.00 26.06 2.40
CA LYS A 120 0.72 26.49 1.18
C LYS A 120 -0.17 26.87 -0.02
N MET A 121 -1.46 26.52 0.01
CA MET A 121 -2.42 26.82 -1.07
C MET A 121 -3.87 27.00 -0.57
N THR A 122 -4.83 27.19 -1.46
CA THR A 122 -6.26 27.24 -1.12
C THR A 122 -7.08 26.32 -2.01
N PHE A 123 -8.07 25.65 -1.44
CA PHE A 123 -9.01 24.83 -2.19
C PHE A 123 -10.34 25.55 -2.42
N PRO A 124 -11.03 25.28 -3.54
CA PRO A 124 -12.41 25.72 -3.75
C PRO A 124 -13.37 25.15 -2.69
N GLU A 125 -14.42 25.91 -2.35
CA GLU A 125 -15.41 25.49 -1.34
C GLU A 125 -16.20 24.24 -1.75
N ASP A 126 -16.40 23.99 -3.04
CA ASP A 126 -17.18 22.87 -3.58
C ASP A 126 -16.33 21.67 -4.04
N ALA A 127 -15.03 21.67 -3.71
CA ALA A 127 -14.12 20.59 -4.06
C ALA A 127 -14.39 19.30 -3.26
N LYS A 128 -14.25 18.16 -3.93
CA LYS A 128 -14.21 16.83 -3.31
C LYS A 128 -12.77 16.33 -3.21
N PHE A 129 -12.48 15.44 -2.26
CA PHE A 129 -11.14 14.94 -2.02
C PHE A 129 -11.13 13.42 -1.85
N ILE A 130 -10.17 12.77 -2.49
CA ILE A 130 -9.70 11.43 -2.16
C ILE A 130 -8.27 11.60 -1.66
N THR A 131 -7.95 11.05 -0.50
CA THR A 131 -6.59 11.11 0.04
C THR A 131 -6.06 9.71 0.30
N PHE A 132 -4.83 9.50 -0.15
CA PHE A 132 -4.01 8.32 0.09
C PHE A 132 -3.13 8.50 1.34
N ASN A 133 -3.08 9.72 1.88
CA ASN A 133 -2.34 10.04 3.10
C ASN A 133 -3.17 9.62 4.30
N TYR A 134 -2.48 9.12 5.32
CA TYR A 134 -3.08 8.70 6.58
C TYR A 134 -3.31 9.87 7.57
N THR A 135 -2.76 11.05 7.27
CA THR A 135 -2.80 12.24 8.13
C THR A 135 -4.05 13.09 7.89
N SER A 136 -4.44 13.89 8.88
CA SER A 136 -5.56 14.82 8.80
C SER A 136 -5.19 16.20 8.22
N THR A 137 -4.15 16.31 7.38
CA THR A 137 -3.64 17.60 6.87
C THR A 137 -4.75 18.44 6.21
N LEU A 138 -5.60 17.84 5.38
CA LEU A 138 -6.72 18.52 4.73
C LEU A 138 -7.74 19.07 5.74
N GLN A 139 -8.06 18.32 6.78
CA GLN A 139 -9.05 18.75 7.76
C GLN A 139 -8.47 19.78 8.73
N PHE A 140 -7.27 19.53 9.27
CA PHE A 140 -6.68 20.36 10.32
C PHE A 140 -6.10 21.68 9.78
N ILE A 141 -5.40 21.65 8.65
CA ILE A 141 -4.72 22.83 8.09
C ILE A 141 -5.61 23.60 7.12
N TYR A 142 -6.40 22.87 6.32
CA TYR A 142 -7.25 23.48 5.30
C TYR A 142 -8.68 23.71 5.76
N GLY A 143 -9.12 23.10 6.87
CA GLY A 143 -10.48 23.25 7.38
C GLY A 143 -11.52 22.59 6.48
N ILE A 144 -11.14 21.55 5.75
CA ILE A 144 -12.05 20.80 4.89
C ILE A 144 -12.91 19.87 5.76
N ASP A 145 -14.20 19.85 5.49
CA ASP A 145 -15.14 19.01 6.25
C ASP A 145 -14.92 17.52 5.97
N ASN A 146 -15.13 16.68 6.99
CA ASN A 146 -14.90 15.24 6.92
C ASN A 146 -15.72 14.53 5.83
N ASP A 147 -16.93 15.01 5.53
CA ASP A 147 -17.81 14.44 4.50
C ASP A 147 -17.31 14.70 3.07
N ARG A 148 -16.37 15.63 2.90
CA ARG A 148 -15.75 15.95 1.61
C ARG A 148 -14.43 15.22 1.36
N VAL A 149 -13.87 14.56 2.37
CA VAL A 149 -12.57 13.86 2.29
C VAL A 149 -12.75 12.37 2.46
N PHE A 150 -12.51 11.62 1.40
CA PHE A 150 -12.46 10.16 1.44
C PHE A 150 -11.02 9.68 1.67
N HIS A 151 -10.77 9.19 2.88
CA HIS A 151 -9.50 8.57 3.28
C HIS A 151 -9.49 7.11 2.81
N ILE A 152 -8.95 6.86 1.61
CA ILE A 152 -9.05 5.54 0.98
C ILE A 152 -8.20 4.49 1.69
N HIS A 153 -7.17 4.92 2.41
CA HIS A 153 -6.29 4.08 3.20
C HIS A 153 -6.51 4.17 4.71
N GLY A 154 -7.65 4.73 5.12
CA GLY A 154 -7.93 5.00 6.52
C GLY A 154 -7.18 6.23 7.04
N ARG A 155 -7.55 6.65 8.26
CA ARG A 155 -7.03 7.84 8.92
C ARG A 155 -6.56 7.52 10.33
N ALA A 156 -5.31 7.90 10.62
CA ALA A 156 -4.66 7.61 11.88
C ALA A 156 -5.35 8.29 13.08
N GLU A 157 -5.73 9.56 12.96
CA GLU A 157 -6.37 10.32 14.04
C GLU A 157 -7.67 9.66 14.55
N THR A 158 -8.46 9.04 13.66
CA THR A 158 -9.69 8.33 14.05
C THR A 158 -9.47 6.88 14.45
N HIS A 159 -8.22 6.41 14.47
CA HIS A 159 -7.87 5.03 14.76
C HIS A 159 -8.60 4.06 13.80
N ASP A 160 -8.77 4.50 12.54
CA ASP A 160 -9.25 3.62 11.48
C ASP A 160 -8.17 2.55 11.20
N GLU A 161 -8.59 1.44 10.61
CA GLU A 161 -7.63 0.47 10.09
C GLU A 161 -6.85 1.11 8.92
N LEU A 162 -5.52 1.18 9.05
CA LEU A 162 -4.65 1.74 8.02
C LEU A 162 -4.40 0.69 6.94
N ILE A 163 -4.70 1.04 5.70
CA ILE A 163 -4.55 0.13 4.56
C ILE A 163 -3.25 0.45 3.83
N PHE A 164 -2.30 -0.48 3.93
CA PHE A 164 -1.03 -0.46 3.22
C PHE A 164 -0.67 -1.91 2.85
N GLY A 165 0.22 -2.09 1.89
CA GLY A 165 0.64 -3.44 1.52
C GLY A 165 1.15 -3.54 0.09
N HIS A 166 1.60 -4.74 -0.27
CA HIS A 166 2.10 -5.01 -1.62
C HIS A 166 0.97 -5.28 -2.62
N GLY A 167 1.27 -5.10 -3.91
CA GLY A 167 0.38 -5.43 -5.04
C GLY A 167 0.63 -6.80 -5.67
N GLU A 168 1.60 -7.58 -5.17
CA GLU A 168 2.02 -8.81 -5.82
C GLU A 168 0.92 -9.87 -6.01
N ALA A 169 1.03 -10.58 -7.14
CA ALA A 169 0.21 -11.75 -7.42
C ALA A 169 0.83 -12.97 -6.73
N ILE A 170 0.07 -13.56 -5.79
CA ILE A 170 0.54 -14.71 -5.03
C ILE A 170 0.25 -15.97 -5.86
N VAL A 171 1.32 -16.67 -6.27
CA VAL A 171 1.23 -17.88 -7.10
C VAL A 171 1.22 -19.10 -6.21
N GLU A 172 0.12 -19.86 -6.22
CA GLU A 172 0.03 -21.11 -5.47
C GLU A 172 0.74 -22.26 -6.18
N PRO A 173 1.40 -23.16 -5.43
CA PRO A 173 1.84 -24.42 -6.00
C PRO A 173 0.63 -25.23 -6.49
N PRO A 174 0.72 -25.92 -7.64
CA PRO A 174 -0.37 -26.72 -8.15
C PRO A 174 -0.65 -27.89 -7.21
N GLU A 175 -1.94 -28.22 -6.97
CA GLU A 175 -2.33 -29.34 -6.09
C GLU A 175 -2.03 -30.73 -6.69
N LEU A 176 -1.93 -30.80 -8.03
CA LEU A 176 -1.70 -32.01 -8.80
C LEU A 176 -0.54 -31.80 -9.77
N ASP A 177 0.25 -32.86 -10.01
CA ASP A 177 1.29 -32.88 -11.02
C ASP A 177 0.72 -33.17 -12.44
N GLU A 178 1.60 -33.30 -13.43
CA GLU A 178 1.22 -33.56 -14.83
C GLU A 178 0.51 -34.92 -15.02
N ASP A 179 0.74 -35.87 -14.12
CA ASP A 179 0.15 -37.21 -14.14
C ASP A 179 -1.17 -37.27 -13.34
N GLY A 180 -1.55 -36.17 -12.68
CA GLY A 180 -2.76 -36.05 -11.86
C GLY A 180 -2.61 -36.59 -10.43
N GLU A 181 -1.38 -36.81 -9.98
CA GLU A 181 -1.06 -37.21 -8.61
C GLU A 181 -0.88 -35.99 -7.70
N SER A 182 -1.16 -36.14 -6.41
CA SER A 182 -1.05 -35.02 -5.48
C SER A 182 0.41 -34.60 -5.26
N THR A 183 0.66 -33.30 -5.34
CA THR A 183 1.95 -32.68 -5.03
C THR A 183 2.18 -32.46 -3.54
N ARG A 184 1.15 -32.70 -2.72
CA ARG A 184 1.20 -32.46 -1.27
C ARG A 184 2.10 -33.46 -0.59
N ASP A 185 2.93 -32.95 0.31
CA ASP A 185 3.73 -33.71 1.25
C ASP A 185 3.31 -33.42 2.71
N MET A 186 4.07 -33.97 3.65
CA MET A 186 3.80 -33.80 5.07
C MET A 186 4.06 -32.38 5.61
N PHE A 187 4.73 -31.51 4.84
CA PHE A 187 5.04 -30.13 5.22
C PHE A 187 4.16 -29.11 4.51
N SER A 188 3.37 -29.52 3.51
CA SER A 188 2.59 -28.61 2.67
C SER A 188 1.67 -27.66 3.45
N ASP A 189 1.10 -28.10 4.57
CA ASP A 189 0.24 -27.23 5.40
C ASP A 189 1.06 -26.18 6.15
N ALA A 190 2.22 -26.55 6.70
CA ALA A 190 3.15 -25.60 7.31
C ALA A 190 3.76 -24.64 6.29
N GLN A 191 4.13 -25.11 5.09
CA GLN A 191 4.59 -24.26 3.98
C GLN A 191 3.49 -23.28 3.54
N SER A 192 2.23 -23.74 3.47
CA SER A 192 1.09 -22.86 3.21
C SER A 192 0.92 -21.82 4.31
N GLY A 193 1.08 -22.21 5.58
CA GLY A 193 1.06 -21.30 6.72
C GLY A 193 2.15 -20.24 6.65
N ALA A 194 3.37 -20.62 6.23
CA ALA A 194 4.51 -19.71 6.12
C ALA A 194 4.27 -18.59 5.09
N ARG A 195 3.36 -18.80 4.12
CA ARG A 195 2.98 -17.79 3.12
C ARG A 195 1.96 -16.77 3.64
N TYR A 196 1.39 -16.98 4.83
CA TYR A 196 0.38 -16.10 5.41
C TYR A 196 0.73 -14.59 5.37
N PRO A 197 1.97 -14.15 5.65
CA PRO A 197 2.33 -12.73 5.58
C PRO A 197 2.10 -12.09 4.20
N LEU A 198 2.30 -12.82 3.10
CA LEU A 198 2.01 -12.35 1.74
C LEU A 198 0.50 -12.09 1.55
N TYR A 199 -0.38 -12.91 2.12
CA TYR A 199 -1.82 -12.67 2.01
C TYR A 199 -2.27 -11.55 2.94
N ALA A 200 -1.77 -11.53 4.18
CA ALA A 200 -2.20 -10.60 5.21
C ALA A 200 -1.71 -9.16 5.00
N LEU A 201 -0.61 -8.99 4.26
CA LEU A 201 -0.02 -7.70 3.87
C LEU A 201 -0.23 -7.38 2.38
N LYS A 202 -1.08 -8.14 1.69
CA LYS A 202 -1.56 -7.76 0.35
C LYS A 202 -2.58 -6.64 0.48
N LYS A 203 -2.41 -5.60 -0.34
CA LYS A 203 -3.33 -4.46 -0.34
C LYS A 203 -4.70 -4.87 -0.92
N PRO A 204 -5.81 -4.71 -0.18
CA PRO A 204 -7.14 -5.15 -0.61
C PRO A 204 -7.82 -4.13 -1.54
N VAL A 205 -7.14 -3.76 -2.64
CA VAL A 205 -7.57 -2.67 -3.53
C VAL A 205 -8.96 -2.90 -4.12
N ASP A 206 -9.23 -4.11 -4.60
CA ASP A 206 -10.52 -4.46 -5.21
C ASP A 206 -11.66 -4.40 -4.18
N ASP A 207 -11.43 -4.91 -2.96
CA ASP A 207 -12.41 -4.90 -1.88
C ASP A 207 -12.75 -3.47 -1.44
N VAL A 208 -11.74 -2.59 -1.34
CA VAL A 208 -11.94 -1.17 -1.00
C VAL A 208 -12.77 -0.47 -2.07
N ILE A 209 -12.50 -0.75 -3.36
CA ILE A 209 -13.29 -0.19 -4.46
C ILE A 209 -14.74 -0.66 -4.38
N GLU A 210 -14.98 -1.95 -4.17
CA GLU A 210 -16.32 -2.52 -4.09
C GLU A 210 -17.10 -1.97 -2.90
N GLN A 211 -16.48 -1.96 -1.71
CA GLN A 211 -17.10 -1.45 -0.48
C GLN A 211 -17.50 0.02 -0.58
N HIS A 212 -16.69 0.83 -1.28
CA HIS A 212 -16.88 2.27 -1.41
C HIS A 212 -17.46 2.71 -2.74
N GLU A 213 -18.09 1.80 -3.49
CA GLU A 213 -18.65 2.08 -4.82
C GLU A 213 -19.65 3.25 -4.83
N SER A 214 -20.39 3.41 -3.73
CA SER A 214 -21.33 4.52 -3.53
C SER A 214 -20.66 5.90 -3.56
N TYR A 215 -19.40 6.01 -3.10
CA TYR A 215 -18.62 7.24 -3.18
C TYR A 215 -18.15 7.48 -4.61
N PHE A 216 -17.57 6.47 -5.27
CA PHE A 216 -17.09 6.57 -6.65
C PHE A 216 -18.21 6.94 -7.64
N THR A 217 -19.42 6.42 -7.42
CA THR A 217 -20.59 6.77 -8.25
C THR A 217 -20.94 8.27 -8.18
N GLN A 218 -20.63 8.94 -7.07
CA GLN A 218 -20.85 10.39 -6.91
C GLN A 218 -19.82 11.25 -7.65
N LEU A 219 -18.84 10.65 -8.35
CA LEU A 219 -17.83 11.37 -9.13
C LEU A 219 -18.28 11.64 -10.58
N SER A 220 -19.49 11.22 -10.96
CA SER A 220 -20.01 11.36 -12.33
C SER A 220 -20.18 12.80 -12.82
N ASP A 221 -20.21 13.76 -11.88
CA ASP A 221 -20.39 15.19 -12.14
C ASP A 221 -19.09 15.99 -12.05
N ILE A 222 -17.95 15.31 -11.85
CA ILE A 222 -16.62 15.92 -11.81
C ILE A 222 -16.17 16.29 -13.22
N GLU A 223 -15.72 17.53 -13.38
CA GLU A 223 -15.24 18.09 -14.64
C GLU A 223 -13.71 18.20 -14.69
N GLU A 224 -13.06 18.23 -13.52
CA GLU A 224 -11.61 18.35 -13.40
C GLU A 224 -11.11 17.50 -12.23
N VAL A 225 -10.11 16.66 -12.47
CA VAL A 225 -9.39 15.87 -11.46
C VAL A 225 -7.98 16.44 -11.31
N ILE A 226 -7.56 16.74 -10.10
CA ILE A 226 -6.26 17.32 -9.79
C ILE A 226 -5.53 16.40 -8.83
N ILE A 227 -4.45 15.77 -9.31
CA ILE A 227 -3.60 14.88 -8.53
C ILE A 227 -2.44 15.68 -7.95
N ILE A 228 -2.26 15.64 -6.62
CA ILE A 228 -1.17 16.35 -5.94
C ILE A 228 -0.38 15.37 -5.10
N GLY A 229 0.91 15.24 -5.40
CA GLY A 229 1.83 14.46 -4.58
C GLY A 229 1.62 12.95 -4.61
N HIS A 230 0.89 12.40 -5.57
CA HIS A 230 0.74 10.95 -5.72
C HIS A 230 1.80 10.37 -6.65
N SER A 231 2.35 9.20 -6.34
CA SER A 231 3.38 8.51 -7.13
C SER A 231 2.84 7.77 -8.34
N LEU A 232 1.51 7.58 -8.43
CA LEU A 232 0.82 6.80 -9.48
C LEU A 232 1.45 5.42 -9.70
N ASN A 233 1.86 4.78 -8.59
CA ASN A 233 2.41 3.43 -8.61
C ASN A 233 1.39 2.42 -9.19
N THR A 234 1.90 1.27 -9.59
CA THR A 234 1.08 0.18 -10.17
C THR A 234 0.08 -0.40 -9.16
N ILE A 235 0.44 -0.40 -7.86
CA ILE A 235 -0.40 -0.90 -6.77
C ILE A 235 -1.71 -0.11 -6.67
N ASP A 236 -1.66 1.23 -6.77
CA ASP A 236 -2.81 2.11 -6.63
C ASP A 236 -3.52 2.41 -7.97
N GLN A 237 -2.96 1.94 -9.10
CA GLN A 237 -3.52 2.14 -10.44
C GLN A 237 -5.01 1.79 -10.55
N PRO A 238 -5.53 0.69 -9.94
CA PRO A 238 -6.95 0.36 -10.03
C PRO A 238 -7.87 1.47 -9.49
N TYR A 239 -7.45 2.24 -8.48
CA TYR A 239 -8.23 3.36 -7.96
C TYR A 239 -8.37 4.48 -9.01
N PHE A 240 -7.29 4.81 -9.71
CA PHE A 240 -7.32 5.82 -10.78
C PHE A 240 -8.17 5.38 -11.96
N CYS A 241 -8.06 4.11 -12.34
CA CYS A 241 -8.91 3.50 -13.35
C CYS A 241 -10.38 3.57 -12.93
N ARG A 242 -10.70 3.34 -11.65
CA ARG A 242 -12.07 3.49 -11.15
C ARG A 242 -12.57 4.93 -11.20
N ILE A 243 -11.74 5.90 -10.82
CA ILE A 243 -12.08 7.33 -10.91
C ILE A 243 -12.32 7.71 -12.37
N ALA A 244 -11.47 7.29 -13.31
CA ALA A 244 -11.61 7.57 -14.75
C ALA A 244 -12.91 7.00 -15.34
N GLN A 245 -13.30 5.80 -14.93
CA GLN A 245 -14.57 5.18 -15.34
C GLN A 245 -15.81 5.95 -14.86
N ARG A 246 -15.70 6.70 -13.76
CA ARG A 246 -16.82 7.46 -13.17
C ARG A 246 -16.81 8.92 -13.62
N ALA A 247 -15.67 9.60 -13.58
CA ALA A 247 -15.48 10.99 -14.02
C ALA A 247 -15.24 11.07 -15.55
N VAL A 248 -16.16 10.50 -16.33
CA VAL A 248 -16.03 10.44 -17.79
C VAL A 248 -16.05 11.84 -18.38
N GLY A 249 -15.01 12.19 -19.15
CA GLY A 249 -14.92 13.51 -19.77
C GLY A 249 -14.16 14.55 -18.97
N ALA A 250 -13.75 14.23 -17.74
CA ALA A 250 -12.99 15.16 -16.90
C ALA A 250 -11.60 15.45 -17.49
N ASN A 251 -11.12 16.67 -17.28
CA ASN A 251 -9.71 17.02 -17.51
C ASN A 251 -8.88 16.63 -16.28
N TRP A 252 -7.67 16.12 -16.50
CA TRP A 252 -6.79 15.63 -15.46
C TRP A 252 -5.55 16.48 -15.38
N LYS A 253 -5.25 16.98 -14.18
CA LYS A 253 -4.02 17.71 -13.87
C LYS A 253 -3.18 16.89 -12.92
N VAL A 254 -1.91 16.67 -13.24
CA VAL A 254 -0.98 15.95 -12.39
C VAL A 254 0.10 16.90 -11.94
N CYS A 255 0.19 17.14 -10.63
CA CYS A 255 1.23 17.98 -10.05
C CYS A 255 2.48 17.15 -9.78
N CYS A 256 3.53 17.41 -10.55
CA CYS A 256 4.79 16.69 -10.49
C CYS A 256 5.90 17.54 -9.87
N TYR A 257 6.78 16.89 -9.12
CA TYR A 257 7.99 17.54 -8.59
C TYR A 257 9.15 17.48 -9.59
N SER A 258 9.24 16.43 -10.41
CA SER A 258 10.30 16.21 -11.40
C SER A 258 9.77 16.07 -12.82
N GLU A 259 10.40 16.75 -13.78
CA GLU A 259 10.10 16.66 -15.23
C GLU A 259 10.42 15.26 -15.79
N ASP A 260 11.27 14.48 -15.12
CA ASP A 260 11.69 13.14 -15.58
C ASP A 260 10.58 12.08 -15.43
N GLN A 261 9.47 12.40 -14.74
CA GLN A 261 8.37 11.46 -14.46
C GLN A 261 7.11 11.73 -15.29
N GLU A 262 7.09 12.78 -16.11
CA GLU A 262 5.90 13.24 -16.84
C GLU A 262 5.31 12.18 -17.77
N GLU A 263 6.16 11.51 -18.56
CA GLU A 263 5.71 10.48 -19.51
C GLU A 263 5.17 9.25 -18.77
N SER A 264 5.82 8.86 -17.66
CA SER A 264 5.40 7.71 -16.85
C SER A 264 4.00 7.93 -16.25
N TYR A 265 3.76 9.10 -15.66
CA TYR A 265 2.45 9.45 -15.10
C TYR A 265 1.38 9.58 -16.17
N THR A 266 1.71 10.20 -17.30
CA THR A 266 0.79 10.30 -18.44
C THR A 266 0.41 8.90 -18.93
N GLN A 267 1.38 8.00 -19.09
CA GLN A 267 1.12 6.64 -19.55
C GLN A 267 0.26 5.85 -18.56
N SER A 268 0.55 5.95 -17.24
CA SER A 268 -0.24 5.29 -16.19
C SER A 268 -1.72 5.68 -16.24
N LEU A 269 -2.01 6.97 -16.48
CA LEU A 269 -3.39 7.48 -16.64
C LEU A 269 -4.02 7.09 -17.99
N VAL A 270 -3.24 7.04 -19.07
CA VAL A 270 -3.70 6.55 -20.39
C VAL A 270 -4.06 5.07 -20.32
N ASP A 271 -3.30 4.25 -19.59
CA ASP A 271 -3.58 2.84 -19.36
C ASP A 271 -4.90 2.64 -18.61
N CYS A 272 -5.31 3.63 -17.81
CA CYS A 272 -6.62 3.71 -17.17
C CYS A 272 -7.76 4.20 -18.08
N GLY A 273 -7.48 4.47 -19.36
CA GLY A 273 -8.46 4.88 -20.37
C GLY A 273 -8.72 6.38 -20.45
N ILE A 274 -7.82 7.22 -19.93
CA ILE A 274 -7.91 8.68 -20.03
C ILE A 274 -7.27 9.14 -21.35
N ASP A 275 -7.99 9.98 -22.11
CA ASP A 275 -7.46 10.57 -23.34
C ASP A 275 -6.24 11.45 -23.03
N ARG A 276 -5.12 11.23 -23.74
CA ARG A 276 -3.88 11.99 -23.54
C ARG A 276 -4.05 13.51 -23.66
N ASP A 277 -4.95 13.96 -24.56
CA ASP A 277 -5.27 15.39 -24.76
C ASP A 277 -5.97 16.04 -23.56
N ARG A 278 -6.45 15.24 -22.59
CA ARG A 278 -7.09 15.71 -21.37
C ARG A 278 -6.17 15.66 -20.15
N ILE A 279 -4.92 15.22 -20.33
CA ILE A 279 -3.93 15.14 -19.25
C ILE A 279 -3.00 16.34 -19.40
N GLU A 280 -2.90 17.12 -18.33
CA GLU A 280 -2.01 18.25 -18.21
C GLU A 280 -1.07 18.02 -17.02
N ILE A 281 0.23 18.12 -17.26
CA ILE A 281 1.21 18.13 -16.17
C ILE A 281 1.39 19.58 -15.70
N ILE A 282 1.33 19.78 -14.39
CA ILE A 282 1.52 21.08 -13.74
C ILE A 282 2.62 20.99 -12.68
N LYS A 283 3.19 22.13 -12.29
CA LYS A 283 4.16 22.22 -11.20
C LYS A 283 3.48 22.70 -9.92
N TYR A 284 4.12 22.46 -8.77
CA TYR A 284 3.65 23.00 -7.49
C TYR A 284 3.55 24.54 -7.46
N SER A 285 4.32 25.23 -8.31
CA SER A 285 4.22 26.69 -8.49
C SER A 285 2.92 27.15 -9.16
N ASP A 286 2.21 26.23 -9.80
CA ASP A 286 1.01 26.50 -10.60
C ASP A 286 -0.28 26.20 -9.79
N LEU A 287 -0.14 25.73 -8.54
CA LEU A 287 -1.21 25.38 -7.61
C LEU A 287 -1.72 26.57 -6.78
#